data_AF-A0A521KVA2-F1
#
_entry.id   AF-A0A521KVA2-F1
#
_cell.length_a   1.000
_cell.length_b   1.000
_cell.length_c   1.000
_cell.angle_alpha   90.00
_cell.angle_beta   90.00
_cell.angle_gamma   90.00
#
_symmetry.space_group_name_H-M   'P 1'
#
loop_
_entity.id
_entity.type
_entity.pdbx_description
1 polymer ?
#
loop_
_entity_poly.entity_id
_entity_poly.type
_entity_poly.pdbx_seq_one_letter_code
_entity_poly.pdbx_strand_id
1 'polypeptide(L)'
;VEHHGRVARALSLGEFPDADQPVATLSGGWRKRLAIARVLILEPDILLMDEPTNHLDVEGILWLEALLKAEARAYLVVSHDRRFLESVTSRMLELNRCYPNGLFDAKGRYSDFLEQREAFLQAQADYQASLANRVRHEVEWLRRGPKARTTKAKARIQSAGDLIEELDTVKARSEQTTAGIDFVSSGRKSKQLLVAKQLGKTLGGKPVITGLDLLLSPGQRLGLLGPNGSGKTTLLRLLAGTLAPDEGTIVRAEGLRIVTFEQHRESLNQTVTLRRALAPAGDLVIYGDRPVHLVSWAKRFLFRPEQLDLPVSRLSGGEQARLLIARLMLQPADLLILDEPTNDLDIPTLDVLEDSLLDFPGALILVTHDRWLLDRVSTLLLALDGTGQVECFADYAQWEAAQERKASAPRAPASRKGAPAARTVTGATPPTTKRKGLSYREEKEWGHMEQKILQAEEALAACRAAMEDPAVVSDAAALHARCDALESARATVECLYARWTELEEKRAPPVTLPPS
;
A
#
# COMPACT_ATOMS: atom_id res chain seq x y z
N VAL A 1 -40.62 -17.71 -14.45
CA VAL A 1 -39.38 -18.02 -15.21
C VAL A 1 -38.38 -16.86 -15.12
N GLU A 2 -38.78 -15.60 -15.38
CA GLU A 2 -37.89 -14.43 -15.22
C GLU A 2 -37.27 -14.27 -13.82
N HIS A 3 -38.03 -14.49 -12.75
CA HIS A 3 -37.51 -14.37 -11.37
C HIS A 3 -36.40 -15.39 -11.08
N HIS A 4 -36.57 -16.64 -11.54
CA HIS A 4 -35.54 -17.68 -11.35
C HIS A 4 -34.30 -17.41 -12.22
N GLY A 5 -34.47 -16.87 -13.43
CA GLY A 5 -33.36 -16.44 -14.27
C GLY A 5 -32.56 -15.27 -13.69
N ARG A 6 -33.24 -14.27 -13.10
CA ARG A 6 -32.60 -13.14 -12.41
C ARG A 6 -31.85 -13.58 -11.15
N VAL A 7 -32.40 -14.52 -10.38
CA VAL A 7 -31.72 -15.09 -9.20
C VAL A 7 -30.51 -15.92 -9.62
N ALA A 8 -30.61 -16.75 -10.67
CA ALA A 8 -29.47 -17.50 -11.20
C ALA A 8 -28.35 -16.56 -11.70
N ARG A 9 -28.72 -15.47 -12.39
CA ARG A 9 -27.76 -14.43 -12.80
C ARG A 9 -27.14 -13.72 -11.60
N ALA A 10 -27.93 -13.38 -10.56
CA ALA A 10 -27.44 -12.82 -9.30
C ALA A 10 -26.33 -13.66 -8.66
N LEU A 11 -26.61 -14.96 -8.55
CA LEU A 11 -25.74 -15.93 -7.90
C LEU A 11 -24.48 -16.15 -8.72
N SER A 12 -24.60 -16.18 -10.05
CA SER A 12 -23.45 -16.24 -10.95
C SER A 12 -22.60 -14.98 -10.90
N LEU A 13 -23.23 -13.79 -10.86
CA LEU A 13 -22.52 -12.52 -10.78
C LEU A 13 -21.79 -12.38 -9.46
N GLY A 14 -22.40 -12.75 -8.33
CA GLY A 14 -21.77 -12.66 -7.00
C GLY A 14 -20.91 -13.85 -6.59
N GLU A 15 -20.74 -14.85 -7.46
CA GLU A 15 -20.03 -16.10 -7.20
C GLU A 15 -20.47 -16.84 -5.92
N PHE A 16 -21.77 -16.81 -5.61
CA PHE A 16 -22.30 -17.43 -4.40
C PHE A 16 -22.31 -18.96 -4.52
N PRO A 17 -21.70 -19.70 -3.56
CA PRO A 17 -21.67 -21.15 -3.60
C PRO A 17 -23.01 -21.80 -3.20
N ASP A 18 -23.82 -21.11 -2.40
CA ASP A 18 -25.12 -21.60 -1.89
C ASP A 18 -26.18 -20.50 -1.99
N ALA A 19 -27.31 -20.82 -2.61
CA ALA A 19 -28.44 -19.91 -2.80
C ALA A 19 -29.36 -19.84 -1.57
N ASP A 20 -29.35 -20.88 -0.73
CA ASP A 20 -30.25 -21.02 0.41
C ASP A 20 -29.62 -20.52 1.73
N GLN A 21 -28.37 -20.07 1.68
CA GLN A 21 -27.66 -19.57 2.85
C GLN A 21 -28.32 -18.30 3.43
N PRO A 22 -28.63 -18.27 4.75
CA PRO A 22 -29.19 -17.07 5.37
C PRO A 22 -28.22 -15.88 5.35
N VAL A 23 -28.69 -14.72 4.89
CA VAL A 23 -27.90 -13.47 4.77
C VAL A 23 -27.22 -13.08 6.10
N ALA A 24 -27.86 -13.35 7.24
CA ALA A 24 -27.31 -13.06 8.57
C ALA A 24 -26.00 -13.79 8.87
N THR A 25 -25.75 -14.93 8.21
CA THR A 25 -24.54 -15.74 8.39
C THR A 25 -23.38 -15.33 7.49
N LEU A 26 -23.62 -14.45 6.50
CA LEU A 26 -22.59 -13.98 5.60
C LEU A 26 -21.63 -13.01 6.32
N SER A 27 -20.34 -13.11 5.98
CA SER A 27 -19.35 -12.12 6.41
C SER A 27 -19.60 -10.76 5.76
N GLY A 28 -18.98 -9.69 6.27
CA GLY A 28 -19.15 -8.33 5.75
C GLY A 28 -18.91 -8.24 4.24
N GLY A 29 -17.82 -8.82 3.75
CA GLY A 29 -17.49 -8.84 2.32
C GLY A 29 -18.54 -9.58 1.47
N TRP A 30 -19.01 -10.74 1.92
CA TRP A 30 -20.06 -11.50 1.21
C TRP A 30 -21.40 -10.75 1.17
N ARG A 31 -21.78 -10.05 2.25
CA ARG A 31 -22.97 -9.18 2.23
C ARG A 31 -22.82 -8.04 1.23
N LYS A 32 -21.61 -7.49 1.09
CA LYS A 32 -21.33 -6.40 0.13
C LYS A 32 -21.39 -6.90 -1.31
N ARG A 33 -20.80 -8.07 -1.61
CA ARG A 33 -20.96 -8.74 -2.92
C ARG A 33 -22.44 -8.98 -3.25
N LEU A 34 -23.24 -9.42 -2.27
CA LEU A 34 -24.68 -9.63 -2.47
C LEU A 34 -25.39 -8.32 -2.77
N ALA A 35 -25.06 -7.24 -2.06
CA ALA A 35 -25.64 -5.92 -2.29
C ALA A 35 -25.33 -5.41 -3.71
N ILE A 36 -24.08 -5.55 -4.16
CA ILE A 36 -23.64 -5.15 -5.50
C ILE A 36 -24.37 -5.98 -6.57
N ALA A 37 -24.40 -7.30 -6.43
CA ALA A 37 -25.10 -8.18 -7.35
C ALA A 37 -26.59 -7.86 -7.45
N ARG A 38 -27.25 -7.57 -6.31
CA ARG A 38 -28.67 -7.17 -6.26
C ARG A 38 -28.96 -5.91 -7.08
N VAL A 39 -28.07 -4.93 -7.05
CA VAL A 39 -28.24 -3.67 -7.79
C VAL A 39 -28.02 -3.89 -9.28
N LEU A 40 -26.98 -4.65 -9.67
CA LEU A 40 -26.64 -4.87 -11.07
C LEU A 40 -27.69 -5.68 -11.84
N ILE A 41 -28.44 -6.57 -11.19
CA ILE A 41 -29.55 -7.30 -11.83
C ILE A 41 -30.67 -6.38 -12.32
N LEU A 42 -30.79 -5.20 -11.71
CA LEU A 42 -31.76 -4.19 -12.15
C LEU A 42 -31.33 -3.48 -13.45
N GLU A 43 -30.13 -3.78 -13.95
CA GLU A 43 -29.52 -3.17 -15.14
C GLU A 43 -29.57 -1.64 -15.10
N PRO A 44 -29.02 -1.00 -14.04
CA PRO A 44 -29.08 0.44 -13.92
C PRO A 44 -28.28 1.14 -15.03
N ASP A 45 -28.80 2.25 -15.53
CA ASP A 45 -28.07 3.09 -16.50
C ASP A 45 -26.86 3.78 -15.86
N ILE A 46 -26.99 4.16 -14.58
CA ILE A 46 -25.92 4.79 -13.79
C ILE A 46 -25.84 4.10 -12.43
N LEU A 47 -24.64 3.62 -12.10
CA LEU A 47 -24.35 2.99 -10.81
C LEU A 47 -23.56 3.96 -9.92
N LEU A 48 -24.10 4.28 -8.74
CA LEU A 48 -23.42 5.12 -7.74
C LEU A 48 -22.92 4.23 -6.61
N MET A 49 -21.62 4.30 -6.32
CA MET A 49 -20.98 3.49 -5.30
C MET A 49 -20.16 4.35 -4.36
N ASP A 50 -20.41 4.19 -3.07
CA ASP A 50 -19.66 4.83 -2.00
C ASP A 50 -18.84 3.77 -1.26
N GLU A 51 -17.52 3.90 -1.33
CA GLU A 51 -16.50 2.97 -0.80
C GLU A 51 -16.84 1.49 -1.03
N PRO A 52 -16.98 1.02 -2.29
CA PRO A 52 -17.44 -0.34 -2.57
C PRO A 52 -16.39 -1.41 -2.19
N THR A 53 -15.12 -1.04 -2.10
CA THR A 53 -13.99 -1.91 -1.75
C THR A 53 -13.92 -2.23 -0.26
N ASN A 54 -14.51 -1.41 0.61
CA ASN A 54 -14.47 -1.64 2.07
C ASN A 54 -15.02 -3.01 2.45
N HIS A 55 -14.25 -3.74 3.28
CA HIS A 55 -14.54 -5.09 3.77
C HIS A 55 -14.53 -6.20 2.70
N LEU A 56 -14.17 -5.90 1.45
CA LEU A 56 -13.88 -6.93 0.45
C LEU A 56 -12.45 -7.42 0.64
N ASP A 57 -12.27 -8.73 0.48
CA ASP A 57 -10.94 -9.30 0.36
C ASP A 57 -10.35 -9.04 -1.02
N VAL A 58 -9.05 -9.32 -1.19
CA VAL A 58 -8.35 -9.05 -2.46
C VAL A 58 -9.04 -9.76 -3.64
N GLU A 59 -9.50 -10.99 -3.46
CA GLU A 59 -10.30 -11.70 -4.48
C GLU A 59 -11.63 -10.98 -4.78
N GLY A 60 -12.28 -10.43 -3.76
CA GLY A 60 -13.51 -9.64 -3.92
C GLY A 60 -13.27 -8.31 -4.63
N ILE A 61 -12.13 -7.68 -4.41
CA ILE A 61 -11.75 -6.45 -5.12
C ILE A 61 -11.50 -6.76 -6.60
N LEU A 62 -10.73 -7.81 -6.91
CA LEU A 62 -10.48 -8.25 -8.28
C LEU A 62 -11.77 -8.64 -9.02
N TRP A 63 -12.67 -9.34 -8.33
CA TRP A 63 -14.01 -9.65 -8.82
C TRP A 63 -14.79 -8.37 -9.17
N LEU A 64 -14.79 -7.38 -8.28
CA LEU A 64 -15.50 -6.12 -8.51
C LEU A 64 -14.92 -5.35 -9.69
N GLU A 65 -13.59 -5.32 -9.84
CA GLU A 65 -12.94 -4.69 -11.00
C GLU A 65 -13.36 -5.35 -12.32
N ALA A 66 -13.33 -6.68 -12.39
CA ALA A 66 -13.76 -7.43 -13.56
C ALA A 66 -15.25 -7.18 -13.88
N LEU A 67 -16.09 -7.16 -12.84
CA LEU A 67 -17.52 -6.93 -12.93
C LEU A 67 -17.86 -5.53 -13.48
N LEU A 68 -17.20 -4.49 -12.97
CA LEU A 68 -17.41 -3.12 -13.44
C LEU A 68 -16.92 -2.92 -14.88
N LYS A 69 -15.82 -3.56 -15.26
CA LYS A 69 -15.31 -3.52 -16.64
C LYS A 69 -16.22 -4.24 -17.64
N ALA A 70 -16.90 -5.31 -17.21
CA ALA A 70 -17.73 -6.14 -18.07
C ALA A 70 -19.19 -5.68 -18.19
N GLU A 71 -19.83 -5.35 -17.06
CA GLU A 71 -21.29 -5.19 -17.01
C GLU A 71 -21.75 -3.73 -16.84
N ALA A 72 -20.92 -2.84 -16.29
CA ALA A 72 -21.37 -1.49 -15.93
C ALA A 72 -21.25 -0.52 -17.12
N ARG A 73 -22.37 0.11 -17.49
CA ARG A 73 -22.43 1.10 -18.59
C ARG A 73 -21.82 2.45 -18.21
N ALA A 74 -22.26 2.97 -17.07
CA ALA A 74 -21.74 4.19 -16.47
C ALA A 74 -21.80 4.06 -14.95
N TYR A 75 -20.75 4.53 -14.28
CA TYR A 75 -20.69 4.51 -12.82
C TYR A 75 -19.88 5.67 -12.26
N LEU A 76 -20.24 6.06 -11.04
CA LEU A 76 -19.49 6.97 -10.21
C LEU A 76 -19.10 6.20 -8.94
N VAL A 77 -17.79 6.08 -8.70
CA VAL A 77 -17.25 5.43 -7.51
C VAL A 77 -16.49 6.44 -6.68
N VAL A 78 -16.76 6.44 -5.38
CA VAL A 78 -15.87 6.99 -4.36
C VAL A 78 -15.10 5.82 -3.76
N SER A 79 -13.77 5.87 -3.79
CA SER A 79 -12.93 4.85 -3.15
C SER A 79 -11.60 5.45 -2.68
N HIS A 80 -11.05 4.90 -1.61
CA HIS A 80 -9.67 5.14 -1.18
C HIS A 80 -8.64 4.14 -1.74
N ASP A 81 -9.06 3.06 -2.41
CA ASP A 81 -8.13 2.09 -3.03
C ASP A 81 -7.57 2.65 -4.36
N ARG A 82 -6.30 3.07 -4.31
CA ARG A 82 -5.57 3.65 -5.45
C ARG A 82 -5.48 2.71 -6.65
N ARG A 83 -5.25 1.41 -6.43
CA ARG A 83 -5.15 0.42 -7.51
C ARG A 83 -6.51 0.12 -8.12
N PHE A 84 -7.55 0.08 -7.30
CA PHE A 84 -8.91 -0.07 -7.80
C PHE A 84 -9.29 1.12 -8.70
N LEU A 85 -9.03 2.35 -8.25
CA LEU A 85 -9.27 3.56 -9.05
C LEU A 85 -8.48 3.54 -10.36
N GLU A 86 -7.20 3.19 -10.32
CA GLU A 86 -6.34 3.06 -11.51
C GLU A 86 -6.90 2.06 -12.53
N SER A 87 -7.45 0.94 -12.04
CA SER A 87 -7.93 -0.17 -12.86
C SER A 87 -9.27 0.14 -13.55
N VAL A 88 -10.21 0.78 -12.84
CA VAL A 88 -11.60 0.90 -13.29
C VAL A 88 -11.92 2.26 -13.90
N THR A 89 -11.26 3.33 -13.47
CA THR A 89 -11.72 4.68 -13.82
C THR A 89 -11.04 5.27 -15.06
N SER A 90 -11.74 6.22 -15.69
CA SER A 90 -11.28 6.93 -16.90
C SER A 90 -11.31 8.46 -16.75
N ARG A 91 -11.86 8.95 -15.64
CA ARG A 91 -11.96 10.37 -15.28
C ARG A 91 -12.00 10.47 -13.76
N MET A 92 -11.19 11.36 -13.20
CA MET A 92 -11.04 11.58 -11.77
C MET A 92 -11.57 12.94 -11.36
N LEU A 93 -12.26 12.97 -10.22
CA LEU A 93 -12.87 14.15 -9.63
C LEU A 93 -12.39 14.27 -8.18
N GLU A 94 -11.61 15.29 -7.85
CA GLU A 94 -11.18 15.56 -6.48
C GLU A 94 -11.91 16.78 -5.93
N LEU A 95 -12.60 16.60 -4.79
CA LEU A 95 -13.25 17.67 -4.07
C LEU A 95 -12.28 18.26 -3.04
N ASN A 96 -11.81 19.47 -3.30
CA ASN A 96 -10.87 20.14 -2.41
C ASN A 96 -11.00 21.65 -2.45
N ARG A 97 -10.90 22.30 -1.28
CA ARG A 97 -11.01 23.76 -1.15
C ARG A 97 -9.81 24.51 -1.73
N CYS A 98 -8.69 23.81 -1.97
CA CYS A 98 -7.55 24.40 -2.64
C CYS A 98 -7.86 24.82 -4.09
N TYR A 99 -8.83 24.14 -4.72
CA TYR A 99 -9.26 24.42 -6.08
C TYR A 99 -10.23 25.61 -6.14
N PRO A 100 -10.14 26.47 -7.17
CA PRO A 100 -10.98 27.67 -7.29
C PRO A 100 -12.49 27.41 -7.20
N ASN A 101 -12.95 26.27 -7.75
CA ASN A 101 -14.36 25.87 -7.75
C ASN A 101 -14.67 24.76 -6.72
N GLY A 102 -13.71 24.41 -5.85
CA GLY A 102 -13.85 23.29 -4.92
C GLY A 102 -13.74 21.90 -5.55
N LEU A 103 -13.52 21.82 -6.87
CA LEU A 103 -13.44 20.58 -7.65
C LEU A 103 -12.27 20.67 -8.64
N PHE A 104 -11.48 19.61 -8.71
CA PHE A 104 -10.50 19.37 -9.76
C PHE A 104 -10.94 18.18 -10.61
N ASP A 105 -10.98 18.39 -11.92
CA ASP A 105 -11.45 17.42 -12.90
C ASP A 105 -10.30 17.07 -13.84
N ALA A 106 -9.86 15.82 -13.77
CA ALA A 106 -8.80 15.29 -14.61
C ALA A 106 -9.33 14.14 -15.47
N LYS A 107 -8.93 14.13 -16.74
CA LYS A 107 -9.18 12.98 -17.63
C LYS A 107 -8.01 12.01 -17.50
N GLY A 108 -8.32 10.71 -17.56
CA GLY A 108 -7.33 9.65 -17.42
C GLY A 108 -7.55 8.81 -16.17
N ARG A 109 -6.57 7.94 -15.92
CA ARG A 109 -6.54 7.04 -14.75
C ARG A 109 -6.06 7.80 -13.51
N TYR A 110 -5.86 7.08 -12.41
CA TYR A 110 -5.42 7.69 -11.16
C TYR A 110 -3.99 8.25 -11.27
N SER A 111 -3.10 7.53 -11.96
CA SER A 111 -1.74 7.98 -12.30
C SER A 111 -1.72 9.31 -13.07
N ASP A 112 -2.48 9.39 -14.17
CA ASP A 112 -2.61 10.63 -14.98
C ASP A 112 -3.18 11.80 -14.15
N PHE A 113 -4.10 11.51 -13.23
CA PHE A 113 -4.66 12.49 -12.32
C PHE A 113 -3.62 13.04 -11.35
N LEU A 114 -2.74 12.18 -10.80
CA LEU A 114 -1.67 12.61 -9.90
C LEU A 114 -0.72 13.58 -10.59
N GLU A 115 -0.29 13.27 -11.81
CA GLU A 115 0.58 14.14 -12.60
C GLU A 115 -0.07 15.50 -12.90
N GLN A 116 -1.34 15.50 -13.34
CA GLN A 116 -2.09 16.73 -13.61
C GLN A 116 -2.31 17.56 -12.35
N ARG A 117 -2.59 16.90 -11.22
CA ARG A 117 -2.75 17.55 -9.92
C ARG A 117 -1.45 18.18 -9.45
N GLU A 118 -0.33 17.47 -9.54
CA GLU A 118 0.99 17.99 -9.16
C GLU A 118 1.37 19.21 -10.00
N ALA A 119 1.18 19.13 -11.33
CA ALA A 119 1.41 20.26 -12.23
C ALA A 119 0.51 21.46 -11.88
N PHE A 120 -0.75 21.23 -11.52
CA PHE A 120 -1.67 22.28 -11.09
C PHE A 120 -1.22 22.94 -9.79
N LEU A 121 -0.87 22.14 -8.78
CA LEU A 121 -0.41 22.65 -7.47
C LEU A 121 0.92 23.41 -7.61
N GLN A 122 1.83 22.93 -8.44
CA GLN A 122 3.10 23.63 -8.72
C GLN A 122 2.85 24.98 -9.40
N ALA A 123 2.00 25.01 -10.43
CA ALA A 123 1.62 26.26 -11.10
C ALA A 123 0.93 27.25 -10.13
N GLN A 124 0.12 26.75 -9.20
CA GLN A 124 -0.51 27.55 -8.15
C GLN A 124 0.53 28.11 -7.16
N ALA A 125 1.51 27.30 -6.76
CA ALA A 125 2.61 27.73 -5.88
C ALA A 125 3.49 28.80 -6.53
N ASP A 126 3.83 28.62 -7.82
CA ASP A 126 4.60 29.59 -8.60
C ASP A 126 3.82 30.91 -8.76
N TYR A 127 2.51 30.82 -9.04
CA TYR A 127 1.63 31.98 -9.08
C TYR A 127 1.62 32.72 -7.75
N GLN A 128 1.42 32.00 -6.64
CA GLN A 128 1.43 32.57 -5.29
C GLN A 128 2.76 33.24 -4.95
N ALA A 129 3.89 32.62 -5.33
CA ALA A 129 5.23 33.18 -5.12
C ALA A 129 5.41 34.49 -5.91
N SER A 130 4.98 34.51 -7.18
CA SER A 130 5.04 35.71 -8.03
C SER A 130 4.16 36.84 -7.48
N LEU A 131 2.94 36.53 -7.02
CA LEU A 131 2.01 37.47 -6.43
C LEU A 131 2.55 38.01 -5.10
N ALA A 132 3.11 37.15 -4.25
CA ALA A 132 3.72 37.54 -2.99
C ALA A 132 4.90 38.51 -3.20
N ASN A 133 5.73 38.28 -4.22
CA ASN A 133 6.82 39.20 -4.58
C ASN A 133 6.28 40.56 -5.07
N ARG A 134 5.23 40.57 -5.90
CA ARG A 134 4.57 41.82 -6.35
C ARG A 134 3.97 42.60 -5.18
N VAL A 135 3.24 41.92 -4.29
CA VAL A 135 2.67 42.51 -3.07
C VAL A 135 3.77 43.08 -2.18
N ARG A 136 4.89 42.39 -2.01
CA ARG A 136 6.03 42.88 -1.22
C ARG A 136 6.54 44.23 -1.73
N HIS A 137 6.71 44.38 -3.04
CA HIS A 137 7.14 45.64 -3.64
C HIS A 137 6.12 46.78 -3.46
N GLU A 138 4.82 46.50 -3.61
CA GLU A 138 3.78 47.50 -3.42
C GLU A 138 3.63 47.89 -1.94
N VAL A 139 3.75 46.95 -1.00
CA VAL A 139 3.79 47.23 0.45
C VAL A 139 4.99 48.09 0.82
N GLU A 140 6.17 47.82 0.25
CA GLU A 140 7.36 48.65 0.45
C GLU A 140 7.15 50.08 -0.08
N TRP A 141 6.50 50.23 -1.25
CA TRP A 141 6.13 51.53 -1.79
C TRP A 141 5.11 52.27 -0.89
N LEU A 142 4.10 51.59 -0.37
CA LEU A 142 3.13 52.15 0.58
C LEU A 142 3.81 52.61 1.88
N ARG A 143 4.78 51.83 2.41
CA ARG A 143 5.57 52.20 3.60
C ARG A 143 6.38 53.48 3.41
N ARG A 144 6.78 53.83 2.18
CA ARG A 144 7.48 55.09 1.87
C ARG A 144 6.57 56.33 1.90
N GLY A 145 5.27 56.16 2.19
CA GLY A 145 4.33 57.26 2.44
C GLY A 145 3.97 58.11 1.21
N PRO A 146 3.52 57.49 0.10
CA PRO A 146 3.10 58.25 -1.08
C PRO A 146 1.88 59.13 -0.76
N LYS A 147 1.96 60.43 -1.10
CA LYS A 147 0.86 61.37 -0.89
C LYS A 147 -0.25 61.08 -1.91
N ALA A 148 -1.41 60.59 -1.46
CA ALA A 148 -2.60 60.23 -2.27
C ALA A 148 -3.34 61.44 -2.89
N ARG A 149 -2.59 62.39 -3.44
CA ARG A 149 -3.10 63.66 -3.98
C ARG A 149 -3.51 63.58 -5.45
N THR A 150 -3.00 62.60 -6.20
CA THR A 150 -3.30 62.43 -7.63
C THR A 150 -4.17 61.19 -7.87
N THR A 151 -4.98 61.22 -8.92
CA THR A 151 -5.81 60.08 -9.37
C THR A 151 -4.98 58.83 -9.62
N LYS A 152 -3.76 58.99 -10.17
CA LYS A 152 -2.80 57.89 -10.41
C LYS A 152 -2.26 57.27 -9.11
N ALA A 153 -2.01 58.09 -8.08
CA ALA A 153 -1.59 57.58 -6.77
C ALA A 153 -2.73 56.86 -6.05
N LYS A 154 -3.97 57.37 -6.13
CA LYS A 154 -5.16 56.70 -5.58
C LYS A 154 -5.43 55.35 -6.26
N ALA A 155 -5.36 55.30 -7.60
CA ALA A 155 -5.52 54.06 -8.35
C ALA A 155 -4.47 53.01 -7.97
N ARG A 156 -3.20 53.42 -7.77
CA ARG A 156 -2.13 52.49 -7.36
C ARG A 156 -2.31 51.97 -5.94
N ILE A 157 -2.79 52.80 -5.01
CA ILE A 157 -3.12 52.35 -3.64
C ILE A 157 -4.26 51.32 -3.68
N GLN A 158 -5.28 51.54 -4.51
CA GLN A 158 -6.38 50.59 -4.69
C GLN A 158 -5.89 49.27 -5.28
N SER A 159 -5.11 49.30 -6.38
CA SER A 159 -4.53 48.09 -6.97
C SER A 159 -3.59 47.33 -6.02
N ALA A 160 -2.87 48.03 -5.14
CA ALA A 160 -2.07 47.38 -4.09
C ALA A 160 -2.96 46.66 -3.06
N GLY A 161 -4.10 47.26 -2.69
CA GLY A 161 -5.12 46.61 -1.85
C GLY A 161 -5.71 45.36 -2.50
N ASP A 162 -6.10 45.46 -3.77
CA ASP A 162 -6.65 44.34 -4.53
C ASP A 162 -5.67 43.15 -4.60
N LEU A 163 -4.37 43.43 -4.82
CA LEU A 163 -3.32 42.40 -4.84
C LEU A 163 -3.06 41.76 -3.47
N ILE A 164 -3.24 42.51 -2.38
CA ILE A 164 -3.11 41.98 -1.01
C ILE A 164 -4.28 41.05 -0.71
N GLU A 165 -5.51 41.47 -1.01
CA GLU A 165 -6.71 40.64 -0.86
C GLU A 165 -6.61 39.37 -1.70
N GLU A 166 -6.15 39.48 -2.95
CA GLU A 166 -5.92 38.33 -3.81
C GLU A 166 -4.90 37.36 -3.19
N LEU A 167 -3.77 37.85 -2.69
CA LEU A 167 -2.76 37.01 -2.03
C LEU A 167 -3.32 36.30 -0.79
N ASP A 168 -4.14 36.97 0.01
CA ASP A 168 -4.76 36.39 1.19
C ASP A 168 -5.77 35.30 0.81
N THR A 169 -6.56 35.48 -0.25
CA THR A 169 -7.47 34.44 -0.75
C THR A 169 -6.73 33.22 -1.28
N VAL A 170 -5.60 33.40 -1.97
CA VAL A 170 -4.77 32.30 -2.49
C VAL A 170 -4.08 31.56 -1.35
N LYS A 171 -3.52 32.28 -0.37
CA LYS A 171 -2.90 31.67 0.82
C LYS A 171 -3.89 30.83 1.64
N ALA A 172 -5.10 31.34 1.86
CA ALA A 172 -6.15 30.63 2.58
C ALA A 172 -6.57 29.31 1.89
N ARG A 173 -6.35 29.18 0.58
CA ARG A 173 -6.59 27.96 -0.20
C ARG A 173 -5.42 26.98 -0.18
N SER A 174 -4.19 27.48 -0.04
CA SER A 174 -2.95 26.69 -0.11
C SER A 174 -2.51 26.09 1.24
N GLU A 175 -3.23 26.31 2.33
CA GLU A 175 -2.97 25.66 3.63
C GLU A 175 -3.36 24.17 3.61
N GLN A 176 -2.67 23.39 2.79
CA GLN A 176 -2.53 21.94 2.96
C GLN A 176 -1.15 21.67 3.54
N THR A 177 -1.17 21.14 4.75
CA THR A 177 0.03 20.82 5.54
C THR A 177 0.70 19.59 4.96
N THR A 178 1.59 19.74 3.97
CA THR A 178 2.58 18.70 3.66
C THR A 178 3.65 18.73 4.77
N ALA A 179 3.41 17.91 5.80
CA ALA A 179 4.34 17.76 6.92
C ALA A 179 5.47 16.79 6.54
N GLY A 180 6.44 17.26 5.74
CA GLY A 180 7.72 16.59 5.61
C GLY A 180 8.58 16.90 6.83
N ILE A 181 8.83 15.91 7.69
CA ILE A 181 9.81 16.04 8.77
C ILE A 181 10.73 14.82 8.71
N ASP A 182 11.95 15.05 8.26
CA ASP A 182 13.03 14.06 8.30
C ASP A 182 13.41 13.72 9.74
N PHE A 183 13.52 12.44 10.06
CA PHE A 183 14.18 12.01 11.29
C PHE A 183 15.08 10.79 11.13
N VAL A 184 16.30 10.97 11.64
CA VAL A 184 17.38 9.98 11.75
C VAL A 184 17.06 8.96 12.84
N SER A 185 17.08 7.68 12.44
CA SER A 185 16.88 6.48 13.26
C SER A 185 18.00 6.27 14.29
N SER A 186 17.63 6.02 15.55
CA SER A 186 18.51 5.50 16.59
C SER A 186 18.19 4.02 16.85
N GLY A 187 19.11 3.15 16.44
CA GLY A 187 18.91 1.71 16.37
C GLY A 187 19.08 0.97 17.70
N ARG A 188 18.25 -0.07 17.87
CA ARG A 188 18.57 -1.24 18.69
C ARG A 188 19.08 -2.38 17.82
N LYS A 189 20.05 -3.13 18.35
CA LYS A 189 20.84 -4.18 17.68
C LYS A 189 20.46 -5.60 18.14
N SER A 190 19.18 -5.98 18.16
CA SER A 190 18.84 -7.40 18.27
C SER A 190 18.73 -8.00 16.86
N LYS A 191 19.41 -9.12 16.58
CA LYS A 191 19.40 -9.72 15.24
C LYS A 191 18.09 -10.46 14.94
N GLN A 192 17.29 -10.80 15.95
CA GLN A 192 16.07 -11.60 15.85
C GLN A 192 15.06 -11.14 16.92
N LEU A 193 13.82 -10.86 16.53
CA LEU A 193 12.74 -10.43 17.41
C LEU A 193 11.77 -11.57 17.72
N LEU A 194 11.40 -12.35 16.70
CA LEU A 194 10.49 -13.49 16.84
C LEU A 194 10.91 -14.61 15.90
N VAL A 195 10.94 -15.85 16.40
CA VAL A 195 11.19 -17.06 15.63
C VAL A 195 10.06 -18.04 15.88
N ALA A 196 9.28 -18.36 14.85
CA ALA A 196 8.31 -19.44 14.86
C ALA A 196 8.88 -20.64 14.09
N LYS A 197 8.76 -21.84 14.66
CA LYS A 197 9.18 -23.08 14.02
C LYS A 197 8.05 -24.10 14.01
N GLN A 198 7.75 -24.63 12.83
CA GLN A 198 6.74 -25.66 12.58
C GLN A 198 5.39 -25.31 13.24
N LEU A 199 5.00 -24.04 13.13
CA LEU A 199 3.82 -23.52 13.79
C LEU A 199 2.55 -24.17 13.21
N GLY A 200 1.74 -24.75 14.09
CA GLY A 200 0.45 -25.33 13.73
C GLY A 200 -0.68 -24.87 14.66
N LYS A 201 -1.85 -24.64 14.08
CA LYS A 201 -3.07 -24.29 14.83
C LYS A 201 -4.31 -24.83 14.17
N THR A 202 -5.19 -25.42 14.97
CA THR A 202 -6.51 -25.93 14.57
C THR A 202 -7.61 -25.19 15.31
N LEU A 203 -8.66 -24.75 14.61
CA LEU A 203 -9.85 -24.15 15.22
C LEU A 203 -11.10 -24.89 14.75
N GLY A 204 -11.92 -25.35 15.70
CA GLY A 204 -13.17 -26.05 15.37
C GLY A 204 -12.98 -27.29 14.50
N GLY A 205 -11.84 -27.99 14.64
CA GLY A 205 -11.49 -29.17 13.85
C GLY A 205 -10.98 -28.89 12.44
N LYS A 206 -10.81 -27.63 12.04
CA LYS A 206 -10.20 -27.24 10.76
C LYS A 206 -8.77 -26.71 10.99
N PRO A 207 -7.76 -27.22 10.28
CA PRO A 207 -6.41 -26.67 10.34
C PRO A 207 -6.43 -25.24 9.77
N VAL A 208 -5.88 -24.30 10.53
CA VAL A 208 -5.77 -22.89 10.17
C VAL A 208 -4.36 -22.56 9.71
N ILE A 209 -3.36 -23.20 10.33
CA ILE A 209 -1.94 -23.07 10.00
C ILE A 209 -1.29 -24.44 10.20
N THR A 210 -0.43 -24.84 9.27
CA THR A 210 0.32 -26.11 9.32
C THR A 210 1.78 -25.90 8.94
N GLY A 211 2.69 -26.28 9.83
CA GLY A 211 4.14 -26.33 9.55
C GLY A 211 4.80 -24.99 9.18
N LEU A 212 4.30 -23.84 9.68
CA LEU A 212 4.85 -22.53 9.32
C LEU A 212 6.16 -22.24 10.07
N ASP A 213 7.24 -22.00 9.32
CA ASP A 213 8.50 -21.45 9.82
C ASP A 213 8.58 -19.95 9.48
N LEU A 214 8.83 -19.10 10.48
CA LEU A 214 8.90 -17.66 10.32
C LEU A 214 10.00 -17.06 11.19
N LEU A 215 10.81 -16.19 10.60
CA LEU A 215 11.79 -15.38 11.30
C LEU A 215 11.45 -13.90 11.10
N LEU A 216 11.31 -13.16 12.20
CA LEU A 216 11.15 -11.71 12.20
C LEU A 216 12.35 -11.04 12.88
N SER A 217 13.02 -10.17 12.13
CA SER A 217 14.16 -9.34 12.54
C SER A 217 13.78 -7.85 12.44
N PRO A 218 14.50 -6.94 13.12
CA PRO A 218 14.21 -5.50 12.98
C PRO A 218 14.29 -5.03 11.52
N GLY A 219 13.38 -4.14 11.13
CA GLY A 219 13.23 -3.67 9.76
C GLY A 219 12.49 -4.63 8.82
N GLN A 220 12.22 -5.88 9.22
CA GLN A 220 11.39 -6.77 8.40
C GLN A 220 9.92 -6.39 8.52
N ARG A 221 9.24 -6.40 7.37
CA ARG A 221 7.83 -6.01 7.24
C ARG A 221 7.08 -7.13 6.54
N LEU A 222 6.23 -7.81 7.29
CA LEU A 222 5.48 -8.98 6.87
C LEU A 222 4.06 -8.57 6.49
N GLY A 223 3.70 -8.67 5.21
CA GLY A 223 2.31 -8.55 4.78
C GLY A 223 1.60 -9.90 4.84
N LEU A 224 0.35 -9.90 5.30
CA LEU A 224 -0.49 -11.09 5.35
C LEU A 224 -1.65 -10.97 4.37
N LEU A 225 -1.75 -11.93 3.47
CA LEU A 225 -2.77 -12.03 2.43
C LEU A 225 -3.64 -13.27 2.62
N GLY A 226 -4.85 -13.23 2.06
CA GLY A 226 -5.77 -14.37 2.07
C GLY A 226 -7.24 -13.95 2.19
N PRO A 227 -8.17 -14.86 1.82
CA PRO A 227 -9.61 -14.58 1.87
C PRO A 227 -10.08 -14.40 3.31
N ASN A 228 -11.25 -13.79 3.45
CA ASN A 228 -11.85 -13.60 4.77
C ASN A 228 -12.13 -14.95 5.45
N GLY A 229 -11.62 -15.11 6.68
CA GLY A 229 -11.71 -16.37 7.42
C GLY A 229 -10.58 -17.37 7.16
N SER A 230 -9.54 -17.00 6.39
CA SER A 230 -8.39 -17.88 6.11
C SER A 230 -7.48 -18.13 7.32
N GLY A 231 -7.63 -17.35 8.40
CA GLY A 231 -6.80 -17.48 9.61
C GLY A 231 -5.87 -16.32 9.92
N LYS A 232 -5.89 -15.22 9.15
CA LYS A 232 -5.02 -14.04 9.35
C LYS A 232 -5.01 -13.53 10.80
N THR A 233 -6.18 -13.20 11.36
CA THR A 233 -6.31 -12.76 12.75
C THR A 233 -5.88 -13.85 13.75
N THR A 234 -6.05 -15.13 13.44
CA THR A 234 -5.56 -16.24 14.27
C THR A 234 -4.03 -16.25 14.30
N LEU A 235 -3.38 -16.08 13.15
CA LEU A 235 -1.92 -15.97 13.05
C LEU A 235 -1.42 -14.75 13.82
N LEU A 236 -2.08 -13.59 13.70
CA LEU A 236 -1.75 -12.40 14.48
C LEU A 236 -1.77 -12.67 15.98
N ARG A 237 -2.82 -13.34 16.49
CA ARG A 237 -2.94 -13.69 17.92
C ARG A 237 -1.87 -14.67 18.39
N LEU A 238 -1.47 -15.62 17.53
CA LEU A 238 -0.37 -16.54 17.82
C LEU A 238 0.95 -15.78 17.94
N LEU A 239 1.25 -14.89 16.99
CA LEU A 239 2.48 -14.10 16.98
C LEU A 239 2.51 -13.09 18.15
N ALA A 240 1.38 -12.45 18.46
CA ALA A 240 1.20 -11.57 19.61
C ALA A 240 1.30 -12.30 20.97
N GLY A 241 1.07 -13.62 20.99
CA GLY A 241 1.12 -14.44 22.20
C GLY A 241 -0.18 -14.45 23.02
N THR A 242 -1.27 -13.90 22.47
CA THR A 242 -2.61 -13.97 23.07
C THR A 242 -3.30 -15.32 22.82
N LEU A 243 -2.76 -16.11 21.88
CA LEU A 243 -3.17 -17.48 21.60
C LEU A 243 -1.93 -18.39 21.59
N ALA A 244 -2.05 -19.59 22.17
CA ALA A 244 -0.99 -20.59 22.12
C ALA A 244 -1.11 -21.45 20.84
N PRO A 245 0.02 -21.85 20.23
CA PRO A 245 0.00 -22.82 19.14
C PRO A 245 -0.39 -24.22 19.64
N ASP A 246 -0.94 -25.04 18.75
CA ASP A 246 -1.19 -26.46 19.04
C ASP A 246 0.04 -27.30 18.70
N GLU A 247 0.81 -26.89 17.68
CA GLU A 247 2.04 -27.53 17.24
C GLU A 247 3.14 -26.48 17.00
N GLY A 248 4.39 -26.90 17.15
CA GLY A 248 5.55 -26.03 16.95
C GLY A 248 5.86 -25.13 18.15
N THR A 249 6.74 -24.16 17.92
CA THR A 249 7.22 -23.24 18.97
C THR A 249 7.31 -21.81 18.46
N ILE A 250 7.05 -20.84 19.34
CA ILE A 250 7.30 -19.42 19.10
C ILE A 250 8.27 -18.92 20.18
N VAL A 251 9.48 -18.53 19.77
CA VAL A 251 10.49 -17.91 20.62
C VAL A 251 10.50 -16.42 20.35
N ARG A 252 10.36 -15.61 21.42
CA ARG A 252 10.40 -14.15 21.36
C ARG A 252 11.67 -13.64 22.03
N ALA A 253 12.21 -12.54 21.52
CA ALA A 253 13.32 -11.86 22.18
C ALA A 253 12.92 -11.41 23.60
N GLU A 254 13.87 -11.44 24.53
CA GLU A 254 13.66 -10.99 25.89
C GLU A 254 13.29 -9.49 25.91
N GLY A 255 12.22 -9.15 26.63
CA GLY A 255 11.72 -7.77 26.71
C GLY A 255 11.10 -7.23 25.41
N LEU A 256 10.76 -8.08 24.44
CA LEU A 256 10.08 -7.68 23.20
C LEU A 256 8.76 -6.94 23.49
N ARG A 257 8.69 -5.66 23.11
CA ARG A 257 7.44 -4.88 23.19
C ARG A 257 6.62 -5.09 21.93
N ILE A 258 5.50 -5.80 22.06
CA ILE A 258 4.54 -6.01 20.96
C ILE A 258 3.39 -5.04 21.15
N VAL A 259 3.09 -4.26 20.10
CA VAL A 259 1.90 -3.41 20.03
C VAL A 259 0.99 -3.97 18.95
N THR A 260 -0.29 -4.18 19.27
CA THR A 260 -1.28 -4.74 18.34
C THR A 260 -2.40 -3.73 18.16
N PHE A 261 -2.69 -3.38 16.91
CA PHE A 261 -3.82 -2.58 16.50
C PHE A 261 -4.92 -3.49 15.95
N GLU A 262 -6.05 -3.53 16.65
CA GLU A 262 -7.26 -4.22 16.20
C GLU A 262 -8.38 -3.18 16.07
N GLN A 263 -8.87 -2.92 14.85
CA GLN A 263 -9.87 -1.89 14.52
C GLN A 263 -11.12 -1.90 15.44
N HIS A 264 -11.49 -3.06 15.98
CA HIS A 264 -12.70 -3.24 16.78
C HIS A 264 -12.49 -3.11 18.31
N ARG A 265 -11.25 -3.00 18.80
CA ARG A 265 -10.96 -3.02 20.25
C ARG A 265 -10.54 -1.69 20.85
N GLU A 266 -9.98 -0.76 20.06
CA GLU A 266 -9.57 0.54 20.61
C GLU A 266 -10.74 1.53 20.65
N SER A 267 -11.55 1.45 21.70
CA SER A 267 -12.58 2.47 21.95
C SER A 267 -11.92 3.78 22.40
N LEU A 268 -12.05 4.83 21.58
CA LEU A 268 -11.69 6.19 21.98
C LEU A 268 -12.66 6.70 23.05
N ASN A 269 -12.14 7.36 24.09
CA ASN A 269 -13.01 8.06 25.02
C ASN A 269 -13.57 9.31 24.31
N GLN A 270 -14.87 9.28 24.00
CA GLN A 270 -15.50 10.31 23.19
C GLN A 270 -15.68 11.67 23.89
N THR A 271 -15.48 11.70 25.21
CA THR A 271 -15.68 12.90 26.04
C THR A 271 -14.40 13.72 26.21
N VAL A 272 -13.22 13.12 26.00
CA VAL A 272 -11.95 13.86 26.11
C VAL A 272 -11.69 14.69 24.88
N THR A 273 -10.89 15.76 25.03
CA THR A 273 -10.42 16.56 23.90
C THR A 273 -9.35 15.82 23.11
N LEU A 274 -9.21 16.16 21.83
CA LEU A 274 -8.15 15.63 20.95
C LEU A 274 -6.76 15.80 21.59
N ARG A 275 -6.49 16.98 22.16
CA ARG A 275 -5.27 17.29 22.92
C ARG A 275 -4.99 16.25 24.00
N ARG A 276 -6.00 15.97 24.84
CA ARG A 276 -5.88 15.04 25.96
C ARG A 276 -5.79 13.59 25.51
N ALA A 277 -6.43 13.24 24.40
CA ALA A 277 -6.36 11.91 23.82
C ALA A 277 -4.94 11.58 23.29
N LEU A 278 -4.25 12.57 22.69
CA LEU A 278 -2.88 12.43 22.20
C LEU A 278 -1.84 12.56 23.31
N ALA A 279 -1.98 13.55 24.20
CA ALA A 279 -1.04 13.82 25.28
C ALA A 279 -1.76 13.94 26.63
N PRO A 280 -1.91 12.82 27.37
CA PRO A 280 -2.56 12.83 28.67
C PRO A 280 -1.79 13.59 29.76
N ALA A 281 -0.50 13.86 29.58
CA ALA A 281 0.38 14.39 30.62
C ALA A 281 0.92 15.82 30.37
N GLY A 282 0.60 16.44 29.23
CA GLY A 282 1.09 17.79 28.90
C GLY A 282 0.98 18.11 27.41
N ASP A 283 1.77 19.07 26.92
CA ASP A 283 1.82 19.47 25.50
C ASP A 283 3.00 18.86 24.73
N LEU A 284 3.66 17.86 25.33
CA LEU A 284 4.74 17.10 24.72
C LEU A 284 4.33 15.64 24.59
N VAL A 285 4.65 15.04 23.45
CA VAL A 285 4.52 13.60 23.20
C VAL A 285 5.93 13.02 22.99
N ILE A 286 6.13 11.77 23.39
CA ILE A 286 7.41 11.08 23.20
C ILE A 286 7.24 10.19 21.97
N TYR A 287 8.02 10.45 20.92
CA TYR A 287 8.06 9.62 19.72
C TYR A 287 9.45 9.01 19.60
N GLY A 288 9.53 7.67 19.60
CA GLY A 288 10.78 6.95 19.82
C GLY A 288 11.35 7.29 21.18
N ASP A 289 12.46 8.03 21.21
CA ASP A 289 13.14 8.52 22.42
C ASP A 289 13.23 10.05 22.47
N ARG A 290 12.46 10.77 21.63
CA ARG A 290 12.54 12.24 21.51
C ARG A 290 11.24 12.91 21.92
N PRO A 291 11.30 14.01 22.70
CA PRO A 291 10.13 14.84 22.96
C PRO A 291 9.77 15.66 21.72
N VAL A 292 8.52 15.55 21.28
CA VAL A 292 7.94 16.30 20.17
C VAL A 292 6.78 17.14 20.69
N HIS A 293 6.67 18.39 20.23
CA HIS A 293 5.55 19.25 20.60
C HIS A 293 4.24 18.73 20.01
N LEU A 294 3.19 18.68 20.83
CA LEU A 294 1.90 18.10 20.46
C LEU A 294 1.30 18.74 19.21
N VAL A 295 1.40 20.06 19.05
CA VAL A 295 0.87 20.75 17.86
C VAL A 295 1.59 20.27 16.59
N SER A 296 2.90 20.05 16.66
CA SER A 296 3.68 19.55 15.52
C SER A 296 3.33 18.09 15.22
N TRP A 297 3.13 17.26 16.25
CA TRP A 297 2.67 15.89 16.10
C TRP A 297 1.27 15.81 15.48
N ALA A 298 0.33 16.61 15.98
CA ALA A 298 -1.03 16.66 15.46
C ALA A 298 -1.07 17.13 14.00
N LYS A 299 -0.23 18.11 13.63
CA LYS A 299 -0.08 18.55 12.23
C LYS A 299 0.41 17.44 11.30
N ARG A 300 1.27 16.52 11.78
CA ARG A 300 1.72 15.35 11.00
C ARG A 300 0.53 14.47 10.59
N PHE A 301 -0.46 14.32 11.47
CA PHE A 301 -1.70 13.60 11.18
C PHE A 301 -2.80 14.51 10.62
N LEU A 302 -2.43 15.63 9.99
CA LEU A 302 -3.34 16.54 9.31
C LEU A 302 -4.43 17.14 10.21
N PHE A 303 -4.19 17.21 11.52
CA PHE A 303 -5.05 17.95 12.45
C PHE A 303 -4.69 19.42 12.46
N ARG A 304 -5.71 20.27 12.43
CA ARG A 304 -5.53 21.72 12.58
C ARG A 304 -5.39 22.08 14.06
N PRO A 305 -4.61 23.12 14.40
CA PRO A 305 -4.43 23.53 15.80
C PRO A 305 -5.74 23.80 16.54
N GLU A 306 -6.75 24.32 15.85
CA GLU A 306 -8.06 24.66 16.43
C GLU A 306 -8.86 23.41 16.79
N GLN A 307 -8.56 22.25 16.17
CA GLN A 307 -9.22 20.98 16.46
C GLN A 307 -8.73 20.34 17.76
N LEU A 308 -7.57 20.74 18.29
CA LEU A 308 -6.97 20.14 19.49
C LEU A 308 -7.87 20.27 20.72
N ASP A 309 -8.65 21.34 20.80
CA ASP A 309 -9.52 21.60 21.94
C ASP A 309 -10.95 21.08 21.72
N LEU A 310 -11.24 20.44 20.57
CA LEU A 310 -12.50 19.78 20.31
C LEU A 310 -12.58 18.40 20.99
N PRO A 311 -13.77 18.00 21.48
CA PRO A 311 -13.99 16.65 21.98
C PRO A 311 -13.96 15.62 20.84
N VAL A 312 -13.46 14.42 21.14
CA VAL A 312 -13.33 13.33 20.15
C VAL A 312 -14.67 12.94 19.52
N SER A 313 -15.79 13.05 20.25
CA SER A 313 -17.15 12.84 19.72
C SER A 313 -17.53 13.73 18.53
N ARG A 314 -16.87 14.88 18.35
CA ARG A 314 -17.14 15.80 17.23
C ARG A 314 -16.27 15.57 16.01
N LEU A 315 -15.28 14.68 16.11
CA LEU A 315 -14.45 14.28 14.98
C LEU A 315 -15.22 13.31 14.09
N SER A 316 -15.02 13.43 12.77
CA SER A 316 -15.50 12.47 11.78
C SER A 316 -14.87 11.09 11.99
N GLY A 317 -15.46 10.04 11.40
CA GLY A 317 -14.92 8.68 11.50
C GLY A 317 -13.46 8.58 11.04
N GLY A 318 -13.11 9.19 9.91
CA GLY A 318 -11.72 9.23 9.42
C GLY A 318 -10.77 10.03 10.33
N GLU A 319 -11.24 11.12 10.95
CA GLU A 319 -10.45 11.86 11.95
C GLU A 319 -10.24 11.06 13.25
N GLN A 320 -11.23 10.25 13.65
CA GLN A 320 -11.08 9.33 14.78
C GLN A 320 -10.09 8.21 14.45
N ALA A 321 -10.11 7.68 13.23
CA ALA A 321 -9.14 6.70 12.76
C ALA A 321 -7.71 7.29 12.72
N ARG A 322 -7.55 8.53 12.24
CA ARG A 322 -6.29 9.28 12.35
C ARG A 322 -5.78 9.42 13.77
N LEU A 323 -6.68 9.73 14.72
CA LEU A 323 -6.31 9.84 16.13
C LEU A 323 -5.82 8.50 16.69
N LEU A 324 -6.45 7.39 16.32
CA LEU A 324 -6.01 6.05 16.72
C LEU A 324 -4.59 5.77 16.22
N ILE A 325 -4.31 6.01 14.95
CA ILE A 325 -2.97 5.83 14.37
C ILE A 325 -1.96 6.76 15.05
N ALA A 326 -2.31 8.03 15.26
CA ALA A 326 -1.45 8.99 15.93
C ALA A 326 -1.09 8.57 17.37
N ARG A 327 -2.00 7.90 18.09
CA ARG A 327 -1.73 7.34 19.43
C ARG A 327 -0.91 6.06 19.35
N LEU A 328 -1.20 5.20 18.38
CA LEU A 328 -0.49 3.95 18.15
C LEU A 328 1.00 4.21 17.90
N MET A 329 1.32 5.18 17.06
CA MET A 329 2.70 5.55 16.72
C MET A 329 3.48 6.15 17.90
N LEU A 330 2.81 6.62 18.95
CA LEU A 330 3.46 7.09 20.18
C LEU A 330 3.81 5.94 21.15
N GLN A 331 3.24 4.74 20.92
CA GLN A 331 3.55 3.61 21.79
C GLN A 331 4.94 3.04 21.46
N PRO A 332 5.79 2.81 22.47
CA PRO A 332 7.09 2.22 22.24
C PRO A 332 6.94 0.73 21.86
N ALA A 333 7.14 0.41 20.58
CA ALA A 333 7.04 -0.94 20.04
C ALA A 333 8.35 -1.42 19.43
N ASP A 334 8.66 -2.70 19.60
CA ASP A 334 9.73 -3.41 18.87
C ASP A 334 9.14 -4.28 17.74
N LEU A 335 7.89 -4.76 17.92
CA LEU A 335 7.07 -5.42 16.91
C LEU A 335 5.69 -4.74 16.86
N LEU A 336 5.31 -4.24 15.70
CA LEU A 336 4.00 -3.65 15.44
C LEU A 336 3.14 -4.62 14.64
N ILE A 337 1.92 -4.88 15.10
CA ILE A 337 0.95 -5.74 14.44
C ILE A 337 -0.28 -4.90 14.09
N LEU A 338 -0.64 -4.83 12.82
CA LEU A 338 -1.77 -4.04 12.33
C LEU A 338 -2.78 -4.95 11.64
N ASP A 339 -4.01 -5.03 12.17
CA ASP A 339 -5.12 -5.75 11.55
C ASP A 339 -6.08 -4.78 10.87
N GLU A 340 -6.01 -4.70 9.53
CA GLU A 340 -6.77 -3.81 8.64
C GLU A 340 -6.73 -2.32 9.07
N PRO A 341 -5.53 -1.70 9.19
CA PRO A 341 -5.40 -0.32 9.65
C PRO A 341 -5.91 0.71 8.63
N THR A 342 -6.08 0.31 7.37
CA THR A 342 -6.45 1.20 6.25
C THR A 342 -7.94 1.45 6.13
N ASN A 343 -8.76 0.65 6.82
CA ASN A 343 -10.21 0.83 6.75
C ASN A 343 -10.61 2.22 7.28
N ASP A 344 -11.52 2.86 6.56
CA ASP A 344 -12.09 4.17 6.91
C ASP A 344 -11.07 5.33 6.90
N LEU A 345 -9.87 5.14 6.31
CA LEU A 345 -8.86 6.18 6.14
C LEU A 345 -8.98 6.87 4.78
N ASP A 346 -8.83 8.19 4.78
CA ASP A 346 -8.68 8.96 3.54
C ASP A 346 -7.26 8.82 2.96
N ILE A 347 -7.11 9.11 1.67
CA ILE A 347 -5.82 9.00 0.95
C ILE A 347 -4.70 9.81 1.62
N PRO A 348 -4.90 11.08 2.04
CA PRO A 348 -3.86 11.82 2.74
C PRO A 348 -3.44 11.17 4.06
N THR A 349 -4.37 10.54 4.78
CA THR A 349 -4.03 9.78 6.00
C THR A 349 -3.28 8.50 5.67
N LEU A 350 -3.65 7.81 4.59
CA LEU A 350 -2.93 6.63 4.12
C LEU A 350 -1.47 6.98 3.81
N ASP A 351 -1.20 8.10 3.15
CA ASP A 351 0.17 8.57 2.88
C ASP A 351 0.96 8.80 4.19
N VAL A 352 0.35 9.46 5.19
CA VAL A 352 0.99 9.67 6.50
C VAL A 352 1.26 8.36 7.23
N LEU A 353 0.34 7.40 7.14
CA LEU A 353 0.52 6.07 7.70
C LEU A 353 1.65 5.33 6.98
N GLU A 354 1.66 5.33 5.65
CA GLU A 354 2.70 4.74 4.80
C GLU A 354 4.09 5.23 5.23
N ASP A 355 4.30 6.55 5.25
CA ASP A 355 5.60 7.13 5.58
C ASP A 355 6.01 6.80 7.03
N SER A 356 5.05 6.83 7.96
CA SER A 356 5.32 6.48 9.36
C SER A 356 5.67 5.00 9.57
N LEU A 357 5.08 4.09 8.77
CA LEU A 357 5.41 2.67 8.80
C LEU A 357 6.75 2.37 8.11
N LEU A 358 7.12 3.14 7.08
CA LEU A 358 8.44 3.05 6.45
C LEU A 358 9.55 3.48 7.41
N ASP A 359 9.33 4.53 8.20
CA ASP A 359 10.31 5.02 9.17
C ASP A 359 10.46 4.13 10.42
N PHE A 360 9.52 3.21 10.65
CA PHE A 360 9.50 2.40 11.86
C PHE A 360 10.70 1.42 11.90
N PRO A 361 11.58 1.51 12.93
CA PRO A 361 12.81 0.71 12.98
C PRO A 361 12.61 -0.75 13.44
N GLY A 362 11.44 -1.07 14.01
CA GLY A 362 11.12 -2.42 14.50
C GLY A 362 10.69 -3.37 13.39
N ALA A 363 10.10 -4.50 13.77
CA ALA A 363 9.43 -5.39 12.82
C ALA A 363 7.95 -5.00 12.69
N LEU A 364 7.38 -5.18 11.49
CA LEU A 364 5.97 -4.91 11.20
C LEU A 364 5.30 -6.18 10.71
N ILE A 365 4.08 -6.44 11.19
CA ILE A 365 3.15 -7.39 10.59
C ILE A 365 1.89 -6.62 10.20
N LEU A 366 1.54 -6.66 8.93
CA LEU A 366 0.45 -5.89 8.35
C LEU A 366 -0.55 -6.84 7.68
N VAL A 367 -1.78 -6.85 8.18
CA VAL A 367 -2.94 -7.38 7.44
C VAL A 367 -3.65 -6.17 6.86
N THR A 368 -3.77 -6.11 5.54
CA THR A 368 -4.57 -5.09 4.86
C THR A 368 -5.05 -5.61 3.52
N HIS A 369 -6.19 -5.10 3.08
CA HIS A 369 -6.66 -5.26 1.70
C HIS A 369 -6.14 -4.19 0.75
N ASP A 370 -5.44 -3.16 1.27
CA ASP A 370 -4.79 -2.14 0.45
C ASP A 370 -3.52 -2.70 -0.21
N ARG A 371 -3.64 -2.95 -1.52
CA ARG A 371 -2.57 -3.50 -2.37
C ARG A 371 -1.40 -2.53 -2.51
N TRP A 372 -1.66 -1.22 -2.51
CA TRP A 372 -0.63 -0.21 -2.65
C TRP A 372 0.23 -0.13 -1.40
N LEU A 373 -0.41 -0.10 -0.23
CA LEU A 373 0.28 -0.12 1.05
C LEU A 373 1.13 -1.40 1.22
N LEU A 374 0.57 -2.56 0.86
CA LEU A 374 1.32 -3.82 0.92
C LEU A 374 2.54 -3.79 0.03
N ASP A 375 2.42 -3.37 -1.22
CA ASP A 375 3.52 -3.36 -2.17
C ASP A 375 4.64 -2.39 -1.73
N ARG A 376 4.28 -1.22 -1.20
CA ARG A 376 5.24 -0.20 -0.77
C ARG A 376 5.93 -0.54 0.55
N VAL A 377 5.21 -1.14 1.50
CA VAL A 377 5.72 -1.34 2.87
C VAL A 377 6.27 -2.75 3.07
N SER A 378 5.68 -3.80 2.49
CA SER A 378 6.05 -5.19 2.80
C SER A 378 7.41 -5.56 2.20
N THR A 379 8.22 -6.31 2.95
CA THR A 379 9.44 -6.97 2.47
C THR A 379 9.22 -8.46 2.18
N LEU A 380 8.16 -9.03 2.72
CA LEU A 380 7.77 -10.43 2.57
C LEU A 380 6.24 -10.51 2.70
N LEU A 381 5.62 -11.35 1.88
CA LEU A 381 4.19 -11.63 1.95
C LEU A 381 3.94 -13.09 2.32
N LEU A 382 3.00 -13.33 3.23
CA LEU A 382 2.45 -14.67 3.49
C LEU A 382 1.00 -14.72 3.04
N ALA A 383 0.68 -15.62 2.11
CA ALA A 383 -0.68 -15.88 1.70
C ALA A 383 -1.23 -17.11 2.41
N LEU A 384 -2.37 -16.94 3.09
CA LEU A 384 -3.15 -18.01 3.68
C LEU A 384 -4.30 -18.33 2.74
N ASP A 385 -4.44 -19.60 2.34
CA ASP A 385 -5.50 -20.07 1.45
C ASP A 385 -6.76 -20.55 2.21
N GLY A 386 -6.69 -20.63 3.54
CA GLY A 386 -7.75 -21.15 4.41
C GLY A 386 -7.83 -22.68 4.50
N THR A 387 -6.91 -23.41 3.86
CA THR A 387 -6.76 -24.87 4.01
C THR A 387 -5.76 -25.25 5.10
N GLY A 388 -5.04 -24.25 5.63
CA GLY A 388 -3.97 -24.42 6.59
C GLY A 388 -2.58 -24.31 5.97
N GLN A 389 -2.47 -24.25 4.65
CA GLN A 389 -1.21 -24.00 3.96
C GLN A 389 -0.90 -22.50 3.92
N VAL A 390 0.38 -22.18 4.10
CA VAL A 390 0.89 -20.81 4.03
C VAL A 390 1.96 -20.76 2.95
N GLU A 391 1.77 -19.91 1.95
CA GLU A 391 2.72 -19.68 0.86
C GLU A 391 3.45 -18.36 1.08
N CYS A 392 4.77 -18.34 0.88
CA CYS A 392 5.61 -17.15 1.00
C CYS A 392 5.90 -16.53 -0.37
N PHE A 393 5.78 -15.22 -0.48
CA PHE A 393 6.07 -14.44 -1.68
C PHE A 393 6.98 -13.27 -1.35
N ALA A 394 7.85 -12.89 -2.28
CA ALA A 394 8.74 -11.75 -2.12
C ALA A 394 7.99 -10.41 -2.21
N ASP A 395 7.05 -10.32 -3.15
CA ASP A 395 6.29 -9.11 -3.44
C ASP A 395 4.85 -9.42 -3.88
N TYR A 396 4.04 -8.37 -4.03
CA TYR A 396 2.63 -8.49 -4.39
C TYR A 396 2.44 -9.00 -5.83
N ALA A 397 3.29 -8.56 -6.76
CA ALA A 397 3.22 -8.96 -8.17
C ALA A 397 3.41 -10.47 -8.36
N GLN A 398 4.31 -11.08 -7.58
CA GLN A 398 4.54 -12.52 -7.59
C GLN A 398 3.31 -13.29 -7.10
N TRP A 399 2.63 -12.77 -6.07
CA TRP A 399 1.38 -13.35 -5.56
C TRP A 399 0.27 -13.24 -6.61
N GLU A 400 0.10 -12.09 -7.24
CA GLU A 400 -0.91 -11.86 -8.29
C GLU A 400 -0.71 -12.81 -9.47
N ALA A 401 0.52 -12.94 -9.98
CA ALA A 401 0.87 -13.87 -11.06
C ALA A 401 0.62 -15.34 -10.67
N ALA A 402 0.81 -15.71 -9.40
CA ALA A 402 0.50 -17.05 -8.91
C ALA A 402 -1.02 -17.31 -8.88
N GLN A 403 -1.82 -16.31 -8.52
CA GLN A 403 -3.29 -16.39 -8.54
C GLN A 403 -3.83 -16.51 -9.97
N GLU A 404 -3.29 -15.75 -10.92
CA GLU A 404 -3.67 -15.86 -12.34
C GLU A 404 -3.37 -17.26 -12.91
N ARG A 405 -2.23 -17.85 -12.54
CA ARG A 405 -1.89 -19.25 -12.91
C ARG A 405 -2.85 -20.25 -12.28
N LYS A 406 -3.26 -20.05 -11.02
CA LYS A 406 -4.25 -20.89 -10.34
C LYS A 406 -5.64 -20.75 -10.96
N ALA A 407 -6.03 -19.55 -11.39
CA ALA A 407 -7.31 -19.26 -12.05
C ALA A 407 -7.38 -19.78 -13.49
N SER A 408 -6.27 -19.73 -14.23
CA SER A 408 -6.16 -20.23 -15.62
C SER A 408 -5.90 -21.74 -15.72
N ALA A 409 -5.53 -22.40 -14.62
CA ALA A 409 -5.46 -23.85 -14.56
C ALA A 409 -6.87 -24.45 -14.73
N PRO A 410 -7.08 -25.43 -15.65
CA PRO A 410 -8.38 -26.03 -15.83
C PRO A 410 -8.81 -26.72 -14.54
N ARG A 411 -9.88 -26.21 -13.90
CA ARG A 411 -10.55 -26.84 -12.77
C ARG A 411 -10.92 -28.26 -13.18
N ALA A 412 -10.17 -29.24 -12.70
CA ALA A 412 -10.53 -30.65 -12.86
C ALA A 412 -11.92 -30.85 -12.24
N PRO A 413 -12.87 -31.47 -12.97
CA PRO A 413 -14.23 -31.64 -12.47
C PRO A 413 -14.20 -32.50 -11.21
N ALA A 414 -14.77 -31.97 -10.12
CA ALA A 414 -14.92 -32.68 -8.86
C ALA A 414 -15.80 -33.93 -9.07
N SER A 415 -15.16 -35.10 -9.17
CA SER A 415 -15.85 -36.38 -9.30
C SER A 415 -16.54 -36.73 -7.98
N ARG A 416 -17.88 -36.83 -8.04
CA ARG A 416 -18.73 -37.35 -6.96
C ARG A 416 -18.29 -38.74 -6.52
N LYS A 417 -18.28 -38.96 -5.20
CA LYS A 417 -18.01 -40.24 -4.55
C LYS A 417 -19.05 -41.31 -4.94
N GLY A 418 -18.54 -42.50 -5.29
CA GLY A 418 -19.24 -43.79 -5.31
C GLY A 418 -18.20 -44.92 -5.28
N ALA A 419 -18.22 -45.75 -4.24
CA ALA A 419 -17.28 -46.86 -3.99
C ALA A 419 -17.68 -48.16 -4.74
N PRO A 420 -16.98 -49.29 -4.55
CA PRO A 420 -15.61 -49.56 -4.99
C PRO A 420 -15.57 -50.76 -5.97
N ALA A 421 -14.63 -50.78 -6.91
CA ALA A 421 -14.33 -51.98 -7.68
C ALA A 421 -12.82 -52.18 -7.79
N ALA A 422 -12.36 -53.30 -7.24
CA ALA A 422 -11.01 -53.79 -7.36
C ALA A 422 -10.69 -54.10 -8.83
N ARG A 423 -9.53 -53.63 -9.31
CA ARG A 423 -8.54 -54.49 -9.98
C ARG A 423 -7.24 -53.78 -10.34
N THR A 424 -6.16 -54.45 -9.94
CA THR A 424 -4.86 -54.60 -10.61
C THR A 424 -3.98 -53.37 -10.82
N VAL A 425 -2.96 -53.33 -9.97
CA VAL A 425 -1.62 -52.82 -10.20
C VAL A 425 -1.10 -53.25 -11.58
N THR A 426 -0.81 -52.27 -12.44
CA THR A 426 0.34 -52.31 -13.35
C THR A 426 0.93 -50.91 -13.41
N GLY A 427 2.23 -50.81 -13.17
CA GLY A 427 2.94 -49.56 -12.97
C GLY A 427 3.10 -48.75 -14.25
N ALA A 428 2.96 -47.44 -14.10
CA ALA A 428 3.59 -46.45 -14.96
C ALA A 428 3.91 -45.23 -14.08
N THR A 429 5.20 -45.07 -13.78
CA THR A 429 5.78 -43.92 -13.07
C THR A 429 5.62 -42.66 -13.93
N PRO A 430 5.22 -41.50 -13.35
CA PRO A 430 5.35 -40.22 -14.04
C PRO A 430 6.84 -39.82 -14.10
N PRO A 431 7.29 -39.11 -15.15
CA PRO A 431 8.69 -38.71 -15.26
C PRO A 431 8.97 -37.63 -14.21
N THR A 432 9.91 -37.92 -13.32
CA THR A 432 10.53 -36.92 -12.46
C THR A 432 11.53 -36.14 -13.30
N THR A 433 11.21 -34.90 -13.66
CA THR A 433 12.19 -33.96 -14.19
C THR A 433 13.13 -33.56 -13.05
N LYS A 434 14.19 -34.36 -12.85
CA LYS A 434 15.35 -33.94 -12.06
C LYS A 434 15.94 -32.69 -12.71
N ARG A 435 15.99 -31.58 -11.98
CA ARG A 435 16.78 -30.41 -12.38
C ARG A 435 18.23 -30.86 -12.52
N LYS A 436 18.75 -30.86 -13.75
CA LYS A 436 20.15 -31.15 -14.04
C LYS A 436 20.99 -30.02 -13.44
N GLY A 437 22.03 -30.37 -12.69
CA GLY A 437 23.08 -29.40 -12.32
C GLY A 437 23.75 -28.82 -13.56
N LEU A 438 24.54 -27.76 -13.36
CA LEU A 438 25.27 -27.05 -14.40
C LEU A 438 25.99 -28.02 -15.34
N SER A 439 25.77 -27.86 -16.65
CA SER A 439 26.55 -28.57 -17.65
C SER A 439 28.01 -28.08 -17.67
N TYR A 440 28.96 -28.91 -18.10
CA TYR A 440 30.39 -28.55 -18.22
C TYR A 440 30.64 -27.23 -18.98
N ARG A 441 29.76 -26.87 -19.93
CA ARG A 441 29.80 -25.59 -20.65
C ARG A 441 29.34 -24.42 -19.79
N GLU A 442 28.28 -24.60 -19.01
CA GLU A 442 27.73 -23.59 -18.08
C GLU A 442 28.66 -23.35 -16.88
N GLU A 443 29.36 -24.38 -16.41
CA GLU A 443 30.34 -24.26 -15.32
C GLU A 443 31.58 -23.46 -15.75
N LYS A 444 32.03 -23.64 -17.00
CA LYS A 444 33.08 -22.81 -17.61
C LYS A 444 32.59 -21.39 -17.91
N GLU A 445 31.34 -21.23 -18.33
CA GLU A 445 30.71 -19.91 -18.55
C GLU A 445 30.67 -19.12 -17.22
N TRP A 446 30.21 -19.74 -16.15
CA TRP A 446 30.17 -19.15 -14.80
C TRP A 446 31.56 -18.73 -14.31
N GLY A 447 32.58 -19.57 -14.49
CA GLY A 447 33.96 -19.24 -14.10
C GLY A 447 34.56 -18.03 -14.82
N HIS A 448 34.03 -17.67 -16.00
CA HIS A 448 34.44 -16.46 -16.74
C HIS A 448 33.43 -15.30 -16.63
N MET A 449 32.30 -15.48 -15.95
CA MET A 449 31.27 -14.44 -15.85
C MET A 449 31.70 -13.25 -15.01
N GLU A 450 32.36 -13.48 -13.89
CA GLU A 450 32.84 -12.40 -13.02
C GLU A 450 33.77 -11.45 -13.78
N GLN A 451 34.68 -12.01 -14.58
CA GLN A 451 35.57 -11.23 -15.44
C GLN A 451 34.81 -10.46 -16.54
N LYS A 452 33.76 -11.05 -17.11
CA LYS A 452 32.92 -10.40 -18.14
C LYS A 452 32.05 -9.28 -17.56
N ILE A 453 31.52 -9.47 -16.35
CA ILE A 453 30.74 -8.45 -15.64
C ILE A 453 31.65 -7.26 -15.36
N LEU A 454 32.85 -7.50 -14.81
CA LEU A 454 33.81 -6.44 -14.52
C LEU A 454 34.22 -5.64 -15.79
N GLN A 455 34.46 -6.32 -16.92
CA GLN A 455 34.72 -5.66 -18.20
C GLN A 455 33.53 -4.84 -18.72
N ALA A 456 32.30 -5.33 -18.53
CA ALA A 456 31.09 -4.61 -18.93
C ALA A 456 30.81 -3.39 -18.04
N GLU A 457 31.11 -3.48 -16.75
CA GLU A 457 31.03 -2.36 -15.80
C GLU A 457 32.07 -1.28 -16.09
N GLU A 458 33.31 -1.66 -16.44
CA GLU A 458 34.35 -0.73 -16.90
C GLU A 458 33.93 0.01 -18.18
N ALA A 459 33.32 -0.70 -19.13
CA ALA A 459 32.79 -0.11 -20.36
C ALA A 459 31.62 0.85 -20.09
N LEU A 460 30.71 0.49 -19.17
CA LEU A 460 29.61 1.36 -18.73
C LEU A 460 30.13 2.63 -18.03
N ALA A 461 31.14 2.49 -17.17
CA ALA A 461 31.79 3.62 -16.51
C ALA A 461 32.47 4.56 -17.52
N ALA A 462 33.13 4.02 -18.55
CA ALA A 462 33.72 4.81 -19.64
C ALA A 462 32.64 5.56 -20.45
N CYS A 463 31.50 4.93 -20.74
CA CYS A 463 30.37 5.57 -21.43
C CYS A 463 29.75 6.69 -20.57
N ARG A 464 29.64 6.51 -19.25
CA ARG A 464 29.17 7.55 -18.31
C ARG A 464 30.14 8.74 -18.27
N ALA A 465 31.44 8.48 -18.14
CA ALA A 465 32.45 9.54 -18.15
C ALA A 465 32.45 10.33 -19.47
N ALA A 466 32.19 9.66 -20.60
CA ALA A 466 32.05 10.33 -21.90
C ALA A 466 30.77 11.18 -22.00
N MET A 467 29.73 10.92 -21.21
CA MET A 467 28.51 11.76 -21.15
C MET A 467 28.70 13.02 -20.31
N GLU A 468 29.63 13.00 -19.36
CA GLU A 468 29.95 14.12 -18.47
C GLU A 468 30.90 15.14 -19.11
N ASP A 469 31.37 14.89 -20.34
CA ASP A 469 32.25 15.79 -21.09
C ASP A 469 31.49 17.06 -21.54
N PRO A 470 31.86 18.27 -21.04
CA PRO A 470 31.19 19.53 -21.37
C PRO A 470 31.21 19.89 -22.86
N ALA A 471 32.12 19.30 -23.64
CA ALA A 471 32.24 19.56 -25.08
C ALA A 471 31.05 18.99 -25.89
N VAL A 472 30.32 18.01 -25.36
CA VAL A 472 29.23 17.30 -26.08
C VAL A 472 27.87 17.99 -25.96
N VAL A 473 27.71 18.90 -25.00
CA VAL A 473 26.45 19.62 -24.75
C VAL A 473 26.01 20.48 -25.95
N SER A 474 26.93 20.80 -26.86
CA SER A 474 26.66 21.64 -28.03
C SER A 474 26.39 20.89 -29.34
N ASP A 475 26.58 19.56 -29.38
CA ASP A 475 26.36 18.73 -30.57
C ASP A 475 25.31 17.64 -30.30
N ALA A 476 24.09 17.87 -30.82
CA ALA A 476 22.94 17.00 -30.62
C ALA A 476 23.14 15.59 -31.21
N ALA A 477 23.90 15.45 -32.31
CA ALA A 477 24.13 14.14 -32.93
C ALA A 477 25.15 13.32 -32.11
N ALA A 478 26.21 13.98 -31.62
CA ALA A 478 27.19 13.35 -30.75
C ALA A 478 26.60 12.96 -29.39
N LEU A 479 25.68 13.78 -28.84
CA LEU A 479 24.98 13.47 -27.60
C LEU A 479 24.07 12.26 -27.74
N HIS A 480 23.28 12.18 -28.82
CA HIS A 480 22.39 11.05 -29.07
C HIS A 480 23.15 9.73 -29.22
N ALA A 481 24.25 9.73 -30.00
CA ALA A 481 25.09 8.55 -30.17
C ALA A 481 25.75 8.08 -28.84
N ARG A 482 26.08 9.00 -27.92
CA ARG A 482 26.61 8.65 -26.59
C ARG A 482 25.52 8.15 -25.64
N CYS A 483 24.28 8.66 -25.73
CA CYS A 483 23.14 8.10 -25.02
C CYS A 483 22.84 6.66 -25.45
N ASP A 484 22.82 6.39 -26.75
CA ASP A 484 22.58 5.04 -27.29
C ASP A 484 23.68 4.06 -26.85
N ALA A 485 24.94 4.51 -26.86
CA ALA A 485 26.06 3.71 -26.38
C ALA A 485 25.96 3.41 -24.87
N LEU A 486 25.50 4.37 -24.07
CA LEU A 486 25.29 4.20 -22.63
C LEU A 486 24.15 3.21 -22.35
N GLU A 487 23.03 3.32 -23.05
CA GLU A 487 21.90 2.40 -22.93
C GLU A 487 22.31 0.97 -23.34
N SER A 488 23.05 0.81 -24.44
CA SER A 488 23.58 -0.48 -24.87
C SER A 488 24.55 -1.09 -23.85
N ALA A 489 25.42 -0.29 -23.25
CA ALA A 489 26.35 -0.76 -22.22
C ALA A 489 25.60 -1.19 -20.95
N ARG A 490 24.57 -0.44 -20.55
CA ARG A 490 23.72 -0.77 -19.40
C ARG A 490 22.95 -2.07 -19.62
N ALA A 491 22.31 -2.24 -20.78
CA ALA A 491 21.59 -3.46 -21.13
C ALA A 491 22.51 -4.69 -21.14
N THR A 492 23.78 -4.52 -21.53
CA THR A 492 24.78 -5.60 -21.51
C THR A 492 25.12 -6.04 -20.08
N VAL A 493 25.30 -5.09 -19.16
CA VAL A 493 25.53 -5.38 -17.73
C VAL A 493 24.31 -6.09 -17.12
N GLU A 494 23.10 -5.58 -17.35
CA GLU A 494 21.86 -6.18 -16.85
C GLU A 494 21.67 -7.61 -17.36
N CYS A 495 21.96 -7.87 -18.64
CA CYS A 495 21.91 -9.22 -19.23
C CYS A 495 22.92 -10.19 -18.60
N LEU A 496 24.15 -9.74 -18.35
CA LEU A 496 25.19 -10.56 -17.73
C LEU A 496 24.85 -10.90 -16.27
N TYR A 497 24.30 -9.96 -15.50
CA TYR A 497 23.82 -10.21 -14.14
C TYR A 497 22.65 -11.20 -14.12
N ALA A 498 21.65 -11.01 -14.98
CA ALA A 498 20.52 -11.93 -15.08
C ALA A 498 20.96 -13.37 -15.40
N ARG A 499 21.92 -13.52 -16.32
CA ARG A 499 22.49 -14.81 -16.69
C ARG A 499 23.36 -15.40 -15.56
N TRP A 500 24.03 -14.57 -14.76
CA TRP A 500 24.80 -15.01 -13.60
C TRP A 500 23.89 -15.56 -12.49
N THR A 501 22.79 -14.87 -12.21
CA THR A 501 21.74 -15.33 -11.27
C THR A 501 21.14 -16.67 -11.72
N GLU A 502 20.85 -16.84 -13.01
CA GLU A 502 20.35 -18.11 -13.56
C GLU A 502 21.34 -19.28 -13.35
N LEU A 503 22.64 -19.02 -13.52
CA LEU A 503 23.69 -20.03 -13.32
C LEU A 503 23.94 -20.32 -11.83
N GLU A 504 23.78 -19.32 -10.96
CA GLU A 504 23.88 -19.48 -9.51
C GLU A 504 22.71 -20.31 -8.94
N GLU A 505 21.48 -20.06 -9.40
CA GLU A 505 20.29 -20.84 -9.05
C GLU A 505 20.41 -22.31 -9.48
N LYS A 506 21.07 -22.58 -10.62
CA LYS A 506 21.37 -23.95 -11.09
C LYS A 506 22.47 -24.64 -10.28
N ARG A 507 23.30 -23.88 -9.54
CA ARG A 507 24.40 -24.41 -8.71
C ARG A 507 23.96 -24.75 -7.29
N ALA A 508 22.96 -24.05 -6.75
CA ALA A 508 22.53 -24.22 -5.38
C ALA A 508 22.12 -25.68 -5.08
N PRO A 509 22.80 -26.39 -4.16
CA PRO A 509 22.38 -27.74 -3.78
C PRO A 509 21.04 -27.68 -3.04
N PRO A 510 20.21 -28.74 -3.09
CA PRO A 510 19.01 -28.82 -2.28
C PRO A 510 19.41 -28.76 -0.80
N VAL A 511 18.81 -27.84 -0.05
CA VAL A 511 18.94 -27.78 1.40
C VAL A 511 18.31 -29.06 1.98
N THR A 512 19.12 -30.10 2.18
CA THR A 512 18.76 -31.28 2.94
C THR A 512 19.06 -31.02 4.41
N LEU A 513 18.03 -30.74 5.21
CA LEU A 513 18.13 -30.80 6.67
C LEU A 513 18.26 -32.29 7.08
N PRO A 514 19.20 -32.66 7.98
CA PRO A 514 19.30 -34.01 8.48
C PRO A 514 18.10 -34.35 9.39
N PRO A 515 17.69 -35.63 9.46
CA PRO A 515 16.56 -36.02 10.31
C PRO A 515 16.96 -35.96 11.79
N SER A 516 16.22 -35.20 12.59
CA SER A 516 16.17 -35.30 14.05
C SER A 516 14.84 -34.74 14.54
#